data_AF-A0A9P3PGG3-F1
#
_entry.id   AF-A0A9P3PGG3-F1
#
_cell.length_a   1.000
_cell.length_b   1.000
_cell.length_c   1.000
_cell.angle_alpha   90.00
_cell.angle_beta   90.00
_cell.angle_gamma   90.00
#
_symmetry.space_group_name_H-M   'P 1'
#
loop_
_entity.id
_entity.type
_entity.pdbx_description
1 polymer ?
#
loop_
_entity_poly.entity_id
_entity_poly.type
_entity_poly.pdbx_seq_one_letter_code
_entity_poly.pdbx_strand_id
1 'polypeptide(L)'
;MALNLNYDLNTYLAVTLSSASPFFGEPAQLAMVHPAVAHVGQVGQLQDVQLFSVPKLEWDRLSEDVLQKLTKSDGVARVDVQKAEARARRRGDEL
;
A
#
# COMPACT_ATOMS: atom_id res chain seq x y z
N MET A 1 12.30 13.90 -3.17
CA MET A 1 10.99 14.57 -3.20
C MET A 1 10.10 13.86 -2.20
N ALA A 2 9.56 14.55 -1.20
CA ALA A 2 8.68 13.91 -0.21
C ALA A 2 7.32 13.63 -0.85
N LEU A 3 6.90 12.36 -0.82
CA LEU A 3 5.54 11.97 -1.21
C LEU A 3 4.58 12.59 -0.18
N ASN A 4 3.79 13.57 -0.59
CA ASN A 4 2.78 14.19 0.26
C ASN A 4 1.56 13.25 0.32
N LEU A 5 1.59 12.31 1.27
CA LEU A 5 0.59 11.26 1.40
C LEU A 5 -0.61 11.78 2.20
N ASN A 6 -1.76 11.89 1.54
CA ASN A 6 -3.03 12.31 2.15
C ASN A 6 -3.78 11.12 2.75
N TYR A 7 -3.40 10.74 3.99
CA TYR A 7 -4.05 9.67 4.75
C TYR A 7 -5.49 9.99 5.19
N ASP A 8 -5.92 11.24 5.03
CA ASP A 8 -7.29 11.66 5.34
C ASP A 8 -8.27 11.12 4.30
N LEU A 9 -7.92 11.23 3.02
CA LEU A 9 -8.75 10.84 1.89
C LEU A 9 -8.40 9.47 1.32
N ASN A 10 -7.16 9.01 1.48
CA ASN A 10 -6.68 7.76 0.91
C ASN A 10 -6.12 6.83 1.99
N THR A 11 -6.42 5.55 1.85
CA THR A 11 -5.74 4.46 2.54
C THR A 11 -4.52 4.05 1.72
N TYR A 12 -3.39 3.84 2.37
CA TYR A 12 -2.18 3.38 1.70
C TYR A 12 -1.94 1.90 1.97
N LEU A 13 -1.42 1.20 0.98
CA LEU A 13 -1.15 -0.24 1.01
C LEU A 13 0.31 -0.44 0.62
N ALA A 14 1.09 -1.02 1.51
CA ALA A 14 2.43 -1.48 1.21
C ALA A 14 2.34 -2.93 0.74
N VAL A 15 2.60 -3.17 -0.54
CA VAL A 15 2.61 -4.51 -1.13
C VAL A 15 4.06 -4.93 -1.29
N THR A 16 4.43 -6.00 -0.61
CA THR A 16 5.71 -6.70 -0.77
C THR A 16 5.55 -7.69 -1.90
N LEU A 17 6.35 -7.52 -2.94
CA LEU A 17 6.39 -8.44 -4.07
C LEU A 17 7.31 -9.62 -3.74
N SER A 18 7.28 -10.67 -4.54
CA SER A 18 8.34 -11.68 -4.49
C SER A 18 9.38 -11.35 -5.54
N SER A 19 10.65 -11.62 -5.25
CA SER A 19 11.75 -11.46 -6.20
C SER A 19 11.65 -12.38 -7.43
N ALA A 20 10.83 -13.44 -7.34
CA ALA A 20 10.52 -14.34 -8.46
C ALA A 20 9.38 -13.82 -9.36
N SER A 21 8.81 -12.66 -9.04
CA SER A 21 7.55 -12.21 -9.63
C SER A 21 7.76 -11.29 -10.83
N PRO A 22 6.90 -11.38 -11.85
CA PRO A 22 6.96 -10.48 -13.00
C PRO A 22 6.74 -9.01 -12.60
N PHE A 23 6.01 -8.78 -11.51
CA PHE A 23 5.74 -7.45 -10.96
C PHE A 23 6.96 -6.77 -10.33
N PHE A 24 8.05 -7.48 -10.07
CA PHE A 24 9.27 -6.89 -9.49
C PHE A 24 9.90 -5.84 -10.44
N GLY A 25 9.81 -6.07 -11.75
CA GLY A 25 10.26 -5.11 -12.77
C GLY A 25 9.22 -4.03 -13.10
N GLU A 26 7.93 -4.38 -13.05
CA GLU A 26 6.82 -3.48 -13.41
C GLU A 26 5.70 -3.47 -12.36
N PRO A 27 5.94 -2.83 -11.19
CA PRO A 27 4.97 -2.83 -10.09
C PRO A 27 3.68 -2.06 -10.42
N ALA A 28 3.73 -1.15 -11.39
CA ALA A 28 2.56 -0.41 -11.87
C ALA A 28 1.49 -1.32 -12.48
N GLN A 29 1.85 -2.50 -13.00
CA GLN A 29 0.88 -3.46 -13.54
C GLN A 29 -0.05 -4.01 -12.46
N LEU A 30 0.39 -4.06 -11.20
CA LEU A 30 -0.44 -4.51 -10.09
C LEU A 30 -1.60 -3.54 -9.80
N ALA A 31 -1.43 -2.24 -10.08
CA ALA A 31 -2.53 -1.28 -9.99
C ALA A 31 -3.64 -1.55 -11.02
N MET A 32 -3.35 -2.26 -12.11
CA MET A 32 -4.35 -2.63 -13.12
C MET A 32 -5.31 -3.73 -12.64
N VAL A 33 -4.97 -4.43 -11.55
CA VAL A 33 -5.81 -5.50 -10.98
C VAL A 33 -7.13 -4.95 -10.42
N HIS A 34 -7.12 -3.69 -9.97
CA HIS A 34 -8.30 -3.06 -9.39
C HIS A 34 -8.34 -1.55 -9.70
N PRO A 35 -9.44 -1.01 -10.27
CA PRO A 35 -9.50 0.38 -10.71
C PRO A 35 -9.42 1.41 -9.57
N ALA A 36 -9.78 1.02 -8.34
CA ALA A 36 -9.64 1.87 -7.16
C ALA A 36 -8.21 1.91 -6.58
N VAL A 37 -7.29 1.07 -7.07
CA VAL A 37 -5.90 1.02 -6.60
C VAL A 37 -5.03 1.84 -7.53
N ALA A 38 -4.34 2.84 -6.99
CA ALA A 38 -3.38 3.64 -7.72
C ALA A 38 -1.96 3.39 -7.21
N HIS A 39 -1.01 3.19 -8.13
CA HIS A 39 0.40 3.07 -7.78
C HIS A 39 0.96 4.45 -7.40
N VAL A 40 1.56 4.54 -6.22
CA VAL A 40 2.16 5.77 -5.71
C VAL A 40 3.66 5.77 -5.94
N GLY A 41 4.32 4.63 -5.71
CA GLY A 41 5.77 4.49 -5.86
C GLY A 41 6.32 3.38 -4.96
N GLN A 42 7.62 3.42 -4.66
CA GLN A 42 8.26 2.46 -3.75
C GLN A 42 8.29 2.98 -2.30
N VAL A 43 8.32 2.07 -1.33
CA VAL A 43 8.42 2.43 0.09
C VAL A 43 9.88 2.61 0.50
N GLY A 44 10.31 3.87 0.60
CA GLY A 44 11.65 4.20 1.06
C GLY A 44 12.73 3.76 0.06
N GLN A 45 13.62 2.86 0.48
CA GLN A 45 14.67 2.26 -0.36
C GLN A 45 14.37 0.79 -0.73
N LEU A 46 13.20 0.27 -0.35
CA LEU A 46 12.82 -1.12 -0.62
C LEU A 46 12.18 -1.19 -2.00
N GLN A 47 12.93 -1.68 -2.99
CA GLN A 47 12.44 -1.84 -4.36
C GLN A 47 11.38 -2.94 -4.48
N ASP A 48 11.45 -3.94 -3.61
CA ASP A 48 10.49 -5.04 -3.53
C ASP A 48 9.14 -4.60 -2.91
N VAL A 49 9.14 -3.49 -2.15
CA VAL A 49 7.93 -2.99 -1.49
C VAL A 49 7.38 -1.76 -2.20
N GLN A 50 6.18 -1.91 -2.71
CA GLN A 50 5.51 -0.93 -3.54
C GLN A 50 4.31 -0.36 -2.77
N LEU A 51 4.20 0.95 -2.80
CA LEU A 51 3.14 1.70 -2.17
C LEU A 51 2.03 1.96 -3.17
N PHE A 52 0.83 1.58 -2.77
CA PHE A 52 -0.40 1.87 -3.48
C PHE A 52 -1.31 2.73 -2.60
N SER A 53 -2.17 3.53 -3.25
CA SER A 53 -3.20 4.33 -2.59
C SER A 53 -4.57 3.92 -3.07
N VAL A 54 -5.52 3.87 -2.15
CA VAL A 54 -6.93 3.59 -2.42
C VAL A 54 -7.77 4.67 -1.75
N PRO A 55 -8.75 5.29 -2.43
CA PRO A 55 -9.67 6.24 -1.81
C PRO A 55 -10.40 5.58 -0.63
N LYS A 56 -10.49 6.23 0.53
CA LYS A 56 -11.15 5.66 1.71
C LYS A 56 -12.60 5.26 1.46
N LEU A 57 -13.30 6.03 0.63
CA LEU A 57 -14.68 5.76 0.23
C LEU A 57 -14.82 4.39 -0.45
N GLU A 58 -13.86 4.06 -1.31
CA GLU A 58 -13.80 2.78 -2.01
C GLU A 58 -13.25 1.69 -1.09
N TRP A 59 -12.23 2.01 -0.30
CA TRP A 59 -11.60 1.08 0.64
C TRP A 59 -12.60 0.53 1.67
N ASP A 60 -13.50 1.35 2.21
CA ASP A 60 -14.52 0.89 3.15
C ASP A 60 -15.43 -0.19 2.55
N ARG A 61 -15.68 -0.11 1.24
CA ARG A 61 -16.55 -1.04 0.50
C ARG A 61 -15.82 -2.22 -0.14
N LEU A 62 -14.58 -2.01 -0.55
CA LEU A 62 -13.82 -2.91 -1.42
C LEU A 62 -12.53 -3.41 -0.76
N SER A 63 -12.25 -3.05 0.49
CA SER A 63 -11.02 -3.45 1.20
C SER A 63 -10.78 -4.96 1.14
N GLU A 64 -11.80 -5.77 1.40
CA GLU A 64 -11.70 -7.23 1.33
C GLU A 64 -11.42 -7.73 -0.09
N ASP A 65 -12.13 -7.19 -1.10
CA ASP A 65 -11.93 -7.57 -2.51
C ASP A 65 -10.54 -7.18 -3.01
N VAL A 66 -10.08 -5.97 -2.69
CA VAL A 66 -8.75 -5.47 -3.01
C VAL A 66 -7.68 -6.33 -2.33
N LEU A 67 -7.81 -6.62 -1.03
CA LEU A 67 -6.86 -7.48 -0.31
C LEU A 67 -6.82 -8.90 -0.88
N GLN A 68 -7.98 -9.47 -1.22
CA GLN A 68 -8.06 -10.78 -1.83
C GLN A 68 -7.43 -10.81 -3.23
N LYS A 69 -7.72 -9.81 -4.07
CA LYS A 69 -7.14 -9.71 -5.42
C LYS A 69 -5.64 -9.51 -5.39
N LEU A 70 -5.14 -8.64 -4.50
CA LEU A 70 -3.70 -8.43 -4.32
C LEU A 70 -3.04 -9.71 -3.80
N THR A 71 -3.62 -10.37 -2.79
CA THR A 71 -3.07 -11.62 -2.23
C THR A 71 -3.12 -12.78 -3.23
N LYS A 72 -4.15 -12.84 -4.09
CA LYS A 72 -4.26 -13.84 -5.16
C LYS A 72 -3.42 -13.53 -6.38
N SER A 73 -2.86 -12.32 -6.48
CA SER A 73 -2.01 -11.96 -7.61
C SER A 73 -0.70 -12.74 -7.50
N ASP A 74 -0.36 -13.44 -8.58
CA ASP A 74 0.82 -14.30 -8.63
C ASP A 74 2.08 -13.44 -8.48
N GLY A 75 2.69 -13.52 -7.30
CA GLY A 75 3.89 -12.76 -7.00
C GLY A 75 3.76 -11.63 -5.99
N VAL A 76 2.63 -11.53 -5.31
CA VAL A 76 2.53 -10.75 -4.07
C VAL A 76 2.94 -11.65 -2.90
N ALA A 77 4.03 -11.29 -2.21
CA ALA A 77 4.47 -11.99 -1.01
C ALA A 77 3.63 -11.58 0.21
N ARG A 78 3.32 -10.28 0.32
CA ARG A 78 2.59 -9.73 1.46
C ARG A 78 1.87 -8.44 1.08
N VAL A 79 0.71 -8.20 1.69
CA VAL A 79 0.01 -6.91 1.62
C VAL A 79 -0.14 -6.38 3.05
N ASP A 80 0.32 -5.17 3.27
CA ASP A 80 0.29 -4.50 4.58
C ASP A 80 -0.48 -3.18 4.45
N VAL A 81 -1.58 -3.05 5.19
CA VAL A 81 -2.42 -1.86 5.13
C VAL A 81 -1.83 -0.80 6.04
N GLN A 82 -1.32 0.28 5.45
CA GLN A 82 -0.87 1.45 6.19
C GLN A 82 -2.09 2.25 6.64
N LYS A 83 -2.73 1.77 7.70
CA LYS A 83 -3.61 2.62 8.50
C LYS A 83 -2.69 3.63 9.16
N ALA A 84 -2.91 4.91 8.89
CA ALA A 84 -2.35 5.96 9.73
C ALA A 84 -2.97 5.76 11.12
N GLU A 85 -2.36 4.91 11.94
CA GLU A 85 -2.53 4.98 13.38
C GLU A 85 -2.15 6.41 13.70
N ALA A 86 -3.18 7.21 14.01
CA ALA A 86 -3.04 8.58 14.45
C ALA A 86 -1.89 8.56 15.44
N ARG A 87 -0.79 9.24 15.09
CA ARG A 87 0.43 9.27 15.91
C ARG A 87 -0.04 9.48 17.33
N ALA A 88 -0.06 8.42 18.13
CA ALA A 88 -0.28 8.54 19.54
C ALA A 88 0.94 9.33 19.97
N ARG A 89 0.73 10.63 20.18
CA ARG A 89 1.69 11.53 20.79
C ARG A 89 2.23 10.76 21.98
N ARG A 90 3.45 10.22 21.89
CA ARG A 90 4.25 9.89 23.06
C ARG A 90 4.56 11.23 23.71
N ARG A 91 3.59 11.69 24.49
CA ARG A 91 3.70 12.70 25.54
C ARG A 91 3.68 11.88 26.83
N GLY A 92 4.61 11.95 27.74
CA GLY A 92 5.94 12.56 27.80
C GLY A 92 6.86 11.55 28.49
N ASP A 93 8.16 11.71 28.34
CA ASP A 93 9.00 12.48 29.28
C ASP A 93 9.53 11.54 30.35
N GLU A 94 10.83 11.30 30.22
CA GLU A 94 11.72 10.73 31.22
C GLU A 94 11.69 11.61 32.49
N LEU A 95 12.09 11.02 33.63
CA LEU A 95 12.30 11.57 34.98
C LEU A 95 11.21 11.23 36.02
#